data_AF-A0A847BTY3-F1
#
_entry.id   AF-A0A847BTY3-F1
#
_cell.length_a   1.000
_cell.length_b   1.000
_cell.length_c   1.000
_cell.angle_alpha   90.00
_cell.angle_beta   90.00
_cell.angle_gamma   90.00
#
_symmetry.space_group_name_H-M   'P 1'
#
loop_
_entity.id
_entity.type
_entity.pdbx_description
1 polymer ?
#
loop_
_entity_poly.entity_id
_entity_poly.type
_entity_poly.pdbx_seq_one_letter_code
_entity_poly.pdbx_strand_id
1 'polypeptide(L)' 'MKYIDLVEKNAAELAELLKEKKVLLFTLKQKLKTMQLTNPNEIREVRKDIARINTAIAATK' A
#
# COMPACT_ATOMS: atom_id res chain seq x y z
N MET A 1 -3.69 3.51 -6.54
CA MET A 1 -4.28 2.38 -7.31
C MET A 1 -5.81 2.45 -7.32
N LYS A 2 -6.48 2.13 -8.43
CA LYS A 2 -7.95 1.97 -8.48
C LYS A 2 -8.32 0.58 -7.94
N TYR A 3 -9.46 0.50 -7.27
CA TYR A 3 -9.98 -0.71 -6.61
C TYR A 3 -10.32 -1.83 -7.60
N ILE A 4 -10.59 -1.47 -8.85
CA ILE A 4 -11.05 -2.39 -9.90
C ILE A 4 -9.94 -3.39 -10.28
N ASP A 5 -8.68 -2.98 -10.31
CA ASP A 5 -7.54 -3.84 -10.67
C ASP A 5 -7.10 -4.81 -9.55
N LEU A 6 -7.70 -4.69 -8.35
CA LEU A 6 -7.41 -5.50 -7.17
C LEU A 6 -8.46 -6.59 -6.92
N VAL A 7 -9.61 -6.52 -7.56
CA VAL A 7 -10.71 -7.51 -7.40
C VAL A 7 -10.45 -8.77 -8.23
N GLU A 8 -9.74 -8.67 -9.35
CA GLU A 8 -9.42 -9.81 -10.23
C GLU A 8 -8.18 -10.61 -9.79
N LYS A 9 -7.42 -10.10 -8.81
CA LYS A 9 -6.16 -10.73 -8.36
C LYS A 9 -6.38 -11.72 -7.23
N ASN A 10 -5.68 -12.84 -7.31
CA ASN A 10 -5.75 -13.93 -6.34
C ASN A 10 -5.35 -13.44 -4.93
N ALA A 11 -5.95 -14.01 -3.88
CA ALA A 11 -5.72 -13.61 -2.48
C ALA A 11 -4.23 -13.67 -2.09
N ALA A 12 -3.45 -14.54 -2.74
CA ALA A 12 -2.00 -14.64 -2.58
C ALA A 12 -1.24 -13.42 -3.14
N GLU A 13 -1.61 -12.92 -4.33
CA GLU A 13 -1.00 -11.75 -4.95
C GLU A 13 -1.33 -10.46 -4.19
N LEU A 14 -2.54 -10.37 -3.65
CA LEU A 14 -2.94 -9.27 -2.77
C LEU A 14 -2.10 -9.23 -1.49
N ALA A 15 -1.76 -10.39 -0.93
CA ALA A 15 -0.91 -10.48 0.27
C ALA A 15 0.55 -10.08 -0.01
N GLU A 16 1.10 -10.44 -1.18
CA GLU A 16 2.44 -10.03 -1.62
C GLU A 16 2.52 -8.52 -1.86
N LEU A 17 1.54 -7.94 -2.56
CA LEU A 17 1.43 -6.49 -2.76
C LEU A 17 1.30 -5.73 -1.44
N LEU A 18 0.63 -6.31 -0.44
CA LEU A 18 0.52 -5.74 0.89
C LEU A 18 1.90 -5.68 1.60
N LYS A 19 2.71 -6.74 1.47
CA LYS A 19 4.09 -6.75 1.99
C LYS A 19 4.94 -5.68 1.33
N GLU A 20 4.92 -5.58 0.00
CA GLU A 20 5.68 -4.57 -0.74
C GLU A 20 5.27 -3.14 -0.35
N LYS A 21 3.97 -2.86 -0.26
CA LYS A 21 3.46 -1.53 0.15
C LYS A 21 3.82 -1.19 1.59
N LYS A 22 3.91 -2.17 2.50
CA LYS A 22 4.40 -1.96 3.87
C LYS A 22 5.90 -1.63 3.91
N VAL A 23 6.71 -2.29 3.08
CA VAL A 23 8.15 -1.98 2.95
C VAL A 23 8.35 -0.58 2.35
N LEU A 24 7.55 -0.19 1.36
CA LEU A 24 7.52 1.17 0.83
C LEU A 24 7.12 2.20 1.90
N LEU A 25 6.13 1.90 2.74
CA LEU A 25 5.77 2.77 3.85
C LEU A 25 6.92 2.91 4.88
N PHE A 26 7.66 1.84 5.13
CA PHE A 26 8.82 1.86 6.01
C PHE A 26 9.95 2.73 5.44
N THR A 27 10.30 2.56 4.17
CA THR A 27 11.33 3.36 3.50
C THR A 27 10.93 4.84 3.40
N LEU A 28 9.65 5.15 3.11
CA LEU A 28 9.15 6.52 3.11
C LEU A 28 9.18 7.16 4.51
N LYS A 29 8.86 6.41 5.57
CA LYS A 29 9.03 6.89 6.96
C LYS A 29 10.49 7.12 7.32
N GLN A 30 11.39 6.28 6.83
CA GLN A 30 12.83 6.44 7.03
C GLN A 30 13.34 7.71 6.33
N LYS A 31 12.93 7.94 5.07
CA LYS A 31 13.23 9.16 4.30
C LYS A 31 12.62 10.42 4.94
N LEU A 32 11.44 10.31 5.55
CA LEU A 32 10.85 11.41 6.32
C LEU A 32 11.69 11.75 7.55
N LYS A 33 12.15 10.73 8.30
CA LYS A 33 13.02 10.94 9.46
C LYS A 33 14.37 11.55 9.10
N THR A 34 14.93 11.24 7.93
CA THR A 34 16.16 11.86 7.43
C THR A 34 15.94 13.25 6.81
N MET A 35 14.71 13.79 6.85
CA MET A 35 14.30 15.02 6.17
C MET A 35 14.60 15.06 4.65
N GLN A 36 14.82 13.89 4.04
CA GLN A 36 15.06 13.73 2.60
C GLN A 36 13.77 13.56 1.80
N LEU A 37 12.61 13.71 2.44
CA LEU A 37 11.34 13.47 1.80
C LEU A 37 10.88 14.72 1.07
N THR A 38 10.91 14.65 -0.26
CA THR A 38 10.44 15.69 -1.17
C THR A 38 8.91 15.84 -1.18
N ASN A 39 8.15 14.78 -0.87
CA ASN A 39 6.69 14.85 -0.87
C ASN A 39 6.04 13.99 0.25
N PRO A 40 5.57 14.62 1.35
CA PRO A 40 4.84 13.95 2.43
C PRO A 40 3.54 13.26 2.00
N ASN A 41 2.95 13.67 0.87
CA ASN A 41 1.68 13.14 0.40
C ASN A 41 1.76 11.68 -0.03
N GLU A 42 2.94 11.20 -0.46
CA GLU A 42 3.15 9.79 -0.84
C GLU A 42 2.86 8.83 0.32
N ILE A 43 3.16 9.22 1.56
CA ILE A 43 2.85 8.42 2.75
C ILE A 43 1.33 8.23 2.89
N ARG A 44 0.56 9.28 2.61
CA ARG A 44 -0.91 9.23 2.68
C ARG A 44 -1.49 8.36 1.57
N GLU A 45 -0.92 8.42 0.36
CA GLU A 45 -1.32 7.58 -0.76
C GLU A 45 -1.02 6.10 -0.51
N VAL A 46 0.18 5.77 -0.02
CA VAL A 46 0.55 4.40 0.35
C VAL A 46 -0.35 3.84 1.45
N ARG A 47 -0.73 4.66 2.44
CA ARG A 47 -1.72 4.25 3.46
C ARG A 47 -3.10 3.96 2.87
N LYS A 48 -3.57 4.78 1.93
CA LYS A 48 -4.85 4.57 1.23
C LYS A 48 -4.80 3.31 0.37
N ASP A 49 -3.68 3.05 -0.31
CA ASP A 49 -3.49 1.84 -1.10
C ASP A 49 -3.51 0.58 -0.20
N ILE A 50 -2.85 0.59 0.96
CA ILE A 50 -2.91 -0.53 1.94
C ILE A 50 -4.35 -0.77 2.41
N ALA A 51 -5.10 0.30 2.71
CA ALA A 51 -6.49 0.17 3.12
C ALA A 51 -7.35 -0.49 2.03
N ARG A 52 -7.18 -0.08 0.76
CA ARG A 52 -7.90 -0.68 -0.38
C ARG A 52 -7.55 -2.16 -0.58
N ILE A 53 -6.27 -2.54 -0.42
CA ILE A 53 -5.83 -3.95 -0.49
C ILE A 53 -6.51 -4.78 0.60
N ASN A 54 -6.54 -4.28 1.84
CA ASN A 54 -7.23 -4.96 2.94
C ASN A 54 -8.73 -5.11 2.68
N THR A 55 -9.37 -4.10 2.09
CA THR A 55 -10.80 -4.18 1.71
C THR A 55 -11.02 -5.23 0.63
N ALA A 56 -10.15 -5.33 -0.38
CA ALA A 56 -10.25 -6.36 -1.42
C ALA A 56 -10.07 -7.78 -0.85
N ILE A 57 -9.14 -7.97 0.09
CA ILE A 57 -8.96 -9.25 0.81
C ILE A 57 -10.20 -9.59 1.65
N ALA A 58 -10.81 -8.60 2.31
CA ALA A 58 -12.01 -8.82 3.09
C ALA A 58 -13.24 -9.15 2.21
N ALA A 59 -13.32 -8.57 1.01
CA ALA A 59 -14.41 -8.80 0.07
C ALA A 59 -14.34 -10.16 -0.65
N THR A 60 -13.18 -10.82 -0.64
CA THR A 60 -12.97 -12.17 -1.20
C THR A 60 -13.24 -13.31 -0.20
N LYS A 61 -13.62 -12.97 1.04
CA LYS A 61 -13.93 -13.91 2.12
C LYS A 61 -15.43 -14.12 2.26
#